data_AF-A0A955DIL7-F1
#
_entry.id   AF-A0A955DIL7-F1
#
_cell.length_a   1.000
_cell.length_b   1.000
_cell.length_c   1.000
_cell.angle_alpha   90.00
_cell.angle_beta   90.00
_cell.angle_gamma   90.00
#
_symmetry.space_group_name_H-M   'P 1'
#
loop_
_entity.id
_entity.type
_entity.pdbx_description
1 polymer ?
#
loop_
_entity_poly.entity_id
_entity_poly.type
_entity_poly.pdbx_seq_one_letter_code
_entity_poly.pdbx_strand_id
1 'polypeptide(L)'
;MTELQRNPGREHRGVLDIIRDLKSGVLDPCNLAPEERQLCVAHLNGEGLSVAEIAKVLKVSDRTVQRDRKAILQSNRLEHNPQLAGEYAGWLIAEAEATVSRLRRTARDRETPAAVKIEAEKACFDIRDRVIQRLQSLGFLPMATQRVHADLIHHTGEAQTLAEIQAEAQRLQEINAEFIDGDAKVIGDIESMEGGDLATCSP
;
A
#
# COMPACT_ATOMS: atom_id res chain seq x y z
N MET A 1 6.78 39.86 -31.16
CA MET A 1 6.14 38.64 -30.65
C MET A 1 6.17 37.64 -31.79
N THR A 2 7.15 36.73 -31.79
CA THR A 2 7.37 35.81 -32.91
C THR A 2 6.64 34.52 -32.59
N GLU A 3 5.49 34.32 -33.24
CA GLU A 3 4.74 33.07 -33.17
C GLU A 3 5.56 31.94 -33.79
N LEU A 4 5.98 30.99 -32.94
CA LEU A 4 6.53 29.72 -33.37
C LEU A 4 5.42 28.93 -34.06
N GLN A 5 5.50 28.89 -35.39
CA GLN A 5 4.69 28.02 -36.24
C GLN A 5 4.78 26.57 -35.72
N ARG A 6 3.69 26.07 -35.12
CA ARG A 6 3.48 24.63 -34.96
C ARG A 6 3.27 24.04 -36.35
N ASN A 7 4.25 23.26 -36.81
CA ASN A 7 4.26 22.65 -38.13
C ASN A 7 3.29 21.45 -38.17
N PRO A 8 2.18 21.46 -38.94
CA PRO A 8 1.06 20.52 -38.80
C PRO A 8 1.25 19.21 -39.59
N GLY A 9 2.44 18.63 -39.60
CA GLY A 9 2.76 17.44 -40.41
C GLY A 9 3.66 16.38 -39.75
N ARG A 10 3.84 16.41 -38.42
CA ARG A 10 4.62 15.37 -37.72
C ARG A 10 3.70 14.27 -37.22
N GLU A 11 3.44 13.27 -38.07
CA GLU A 11 2.96 11.96 -37.62
C GLU A 11 3.86 11.44 -36.49
N HIS A 12 3.28 10.83 -35.46
CA HIS A 12 4.01 10.21 -34.35
C HIS A 12 4.91 9.09 -34.90
N ARG A 13 6.20 9.38 -35.10
CA ARG A 13 7.18 8.37 -35.53
C ARG A 13 7.53 7.47 -34.36
N GLY A 14 7.55 6.16 -34.60
CA GLY A 14 8.04 5.20 -33.61
C GLY A 14 9.52 5.43 -33.30
N VAL A 15 9.93 5.20 -32.06
CA VAL A 15 11.34 5.40 -31.63
C VAL A 15 12.34 4.60 -32.47
N LEU A 16 11.96 3.40 -32.91
CA LEU A 16 12.79 2.54 -33.77
C LEU A 16 12.95 3.12 -35.18
N ASP A 17 11.91 3.74 -35.73
CA ASP A 17 11.98 4.41 -37.03
C ASP A 17 12.92 5.61 -36.96
N ILE A 18 12.81 6.41 -35.90
CA ILE A 18 13.69 7.55 -35.66
C ILE A 18 15.16 7.10 -35.56
N ILE A 19 15.45 6.05 -34.78
CA ILE A 19 16.81 5.52 -34.63
C ILE A 19 17.34 4.97 -35.95
N ARG A 20 16.50 4.26 -36.71
CA ARG A 20 16.87 3.76 -38.05
C ARG A 20 17.23 4.91 -38.98
N ASP A 21 16.40 5.94 -39.02
CA ASP A 21 16.58 7.08 -39.93
C ASP A 21 17.77 7.97 -39.54
N LEU A 22 18.11 8.03 -38.24
CA LEU A 22 19.34 8.64 -37.75
C LEU A 22 20.59 7.86 -38.17
N LYS A 23 20.56 6.52 -38.07
CA LYS A 23 21.67 5.66 -38.47
C LYS A 23 21.88 5.66 -39.98
N SER A 24 20.80 5.73 -40.76
CA SER A 24 20.86 5.80 -42.23
C SER A 24 21.21 7.19 -42.76
N GLY A 25 21.23 8.21 -41.90
CA GLY A 25 21.52 9.59 -42.28
C GLY A 25 20.38 10.32 -42.99
N VAL A 26 19.19 9.69 -43.07
CA VAL A 26 17.97 10.31 -43.62
C VAL A 26 17.47 11.42 -42.71
N LEU A 27 17.64 11.26 -41.39
CA LEU A 27 17.29 12.26 -40.40
C LEU A 27 18.55 12.89 -39.80
N ASP A 28 18.64 14.22 -39.86
CA ASP A 28 19.68 14.95 -39.16
C ASP A 28 19.36 15.01 -37.65
N PRO A 29 20.26 14.55 -36.77
CA PRO A 29 20.05 14.63 -35.32
C PRO A 29 19.82 16.05 -34.78
N CYS A 30 20.33 17.07 -35.47
CA CYS A 30 20.09 18.48 -35.11
C CYS A 30 18.63 18.91 -35.28
N ASN A 31 17.86 18.20 -36.11
CA ASN A 31 16.45 18.52 -36.39
C ASN A 31 15.46 17.75 -35.53
N LEU A 32 15.92 16.91 -34.59
CA LEU A 32 15.04 16.22 -33.65
C LEU A 32 14.39 17.21 -32.67
N ALA A 33 13.07 17.11 -32.54
CA ALA A 33 12.39 17.78 -31.45
C ALA A 33 12.85 17.21 -30.10
N PRO A 34 12.78 18.00 -29.01
CA PRO A 34 13.12 17.52 -27.68
C PRO A 34 12.40 16.23 -27.27
N GLU A 35 11.10 16.09 -27.61
CA GLU A 35 10.28 14.92 -27.29
C GLU A 35 10.77 13.66 -28.01
N GLU A 36 10.99 13.75 -29.33
CA GLU A 36 11.55 12.66 -30.14
C GLU A 36 12.93 12.23 -29.64
N ARG A 37 13.77 13.20 -29.26
CA ARG A 37 15.11 12.94 -28.72
C ARG A 37 15.03 12.26 -27.36
N GLN A 38 14.11 12.68 -26.49
CA GLN A 38 13.88 12.05 -25.19
C GLN A 38 13.40 10.60 -25.33
N LEU A 39 12.54 10.30 -26.31
CA LEU A 39 12.15 8.92 -26.62
C LEU A 39 13.37 8.06 -27.00
N CYS A 40 14.25 8.58 -27.86
CA CYS A 40 15.48 7.88 -28.23
C CYS A 40 16.42 7.69 -27.03
N VAL A 41 16.58 8.73 -26.19
CA VAL A 41 17.39 8.64 -24.96
C VAL A 41 16.83 7.59 -24.00
N ALA A 42 15.51 7.53 -23.81
CA ALA A 42 14.85 6.54 -22.96
C ALA A 42 15.09 5.11 -23.49
N HIS A 43 14.92 4.91 -24.80
CA HIS A 43 15.12 3.61 -25.44
C HIS A 43 16.57 3.13 -25.34
N LEU A 44 17.54 3.94 -25.76
CA LEU A 44 18.97 3.58 -25.73
C LEU A 44 19.49 3.40 -24.30
N ASN A 45 18.93 4.13 -23.32
CA ASN A 45 19.23 3.90 -21.91
C ASN A 45 18.68 2.55 -21.41
N GLY A 46 17.50 2.15 -21.89
CA GLY A 46 16.93 0.82 -21.62
C GLY A 46 17.73 -0.32 -22.24
N GLU A 47 18.41 -0.08 -23.36
CA GLU A 47 19.37 -1.01 -23.98
C GLU A 47 20.73 -1.06 -23.25
N GLY A 48 20.94 -0.20 -22.25
CA GLY A 48 22.14 -0.19 -21.41
C GLY A 48 23.29 0.69 -21.92
N LEU A 49 23.07 1.55 -22.91
CA LEU A 49 24.12 2.44 -23.41
C LEU A 49 24.49 3.54 -22.40
N SER A 50 25.78 3.86 -22.34
CA SER A 50 26.31 4.97 -21.56
C SER A 50 25.92 6.33 -22.14
N VAL A 51 26.03 7.39 -21.33
CA VAL A 51 25.74 8.77 -21.74
C VAL A 51 26.57 9.18 -22.96
N ALA A 52 27.86 8.82 -22.97
CA ALA A 52 28.77 9.15 -24.07
C ALA A 52 28.42 8.39 -25.36
N GLU A 53 27.95 7.15 -25.27
CA GLU A 53 27.49 6.38 -26.43
C GLU A 53 26.21 6.97 -27.00
N ILE A 54 25.25 7.30 -26.14
CA ILE A 54 24.00 7.96 -26.54
C ILE A 54 24.28 9.32 -27.19
N ALA A 55 25.19 10.10 -26.63
CA ALA A 55 25.63 11.39 -27.17
C ALA A 55 26.21 11.24 -28.58
N LYS A 56 27.04 10.21 -28.81
CA LYS A 56 27.58 9.87 -30.14
C LYS A 56 26.49 9.47 -31.14
N VAL A 57 25.57 8.58 -30.74
CA VAL A 57 24.48 8.09 -31.61
C VAL A 57 23.57 9.25 -32.03
N LEU A 58 23.21 10.11 -31.06
CA LEU A 58 22.30 11.23 -31.29
C LEU A 58 23.04 12.51 -31.74
N LYS A 59 24.36 12.46 -31.93
CA LYS A 59 25.22 13.62 -32.26
C LYS A 59 24.93 14.87 -31.41
N VAL A 60 24.70 14.68 -30.11
CA VAL A 60 24.48 15.77 -29.13
C VAL A 60 25.54 15.72 -28.05
N SER A 61 25.63 16.79 -27.24
CA SER A 61 26.51 16.80 -26.07
C SER A 61 26.01 15.89 -24.95
N ASP A 62 26.93 15.33 -24.16
CA ASP A 62 26.64 14.59 -22.93
C ASP A 62 25.71 15.38 -21.98
N ARG A 63 25.91 16.71 -21.90
CA ARG A 63 25.07 17.61 -21.10
C ARG A 63 23.61 17.59 -21.57
N THR A 64 23.37 17.51 -22.88
CA THR A 64 22.02 17.40 -23.45
C THR A 64 21.37 16.08 -23.05
N VAL A 65 22.10 14.97 -23.17
CA VAL A 65 21.61 13.63 -22.79
C VAL A 65 21.27 13.59 -21.30
N GLN A 66 22.12 14.15 -20.43
CA GLN A 66 21.85 14.22 -18.98
C GLN A 66 20.60 15.06 -18.68
N ARG A 67 20.43 16.20 -19.37
CA ARG A 67 19.23 17.04 -19.24
C ARG A 67 17.97 16.28 -19.66
N ASP A 68 18.03 15.56 -20.79
CA ASP A 68 16.90 14.78 -21.29
C ASP A 68 16.58 13.60 -20.34
N ARG A 69 17.59 12.91 -19.79
CA ARG A 69 17.39 11.89 -18.73
C ARG A 69 16.67 12.47 -17.51
N LYS A 70 17.04 13.68 -17.08
CA LYS A 70 16.36 14.37 -15.98
C LYS A 70 14.90 14.70 -16.32
N ALA A 71 14.64 15.17 -17.54
CA ALA A 71 13.28 15.45 -18.01
C ALA A 71 12.41 14.18 -18.05
N ILE A 72 12.95 13.07 -18.56
CA ILE A 72 12.30 11.75 -18.57
C ILE A 72 12.00 11.27 -17.15
N LEU A 73 12.95 11.43 -16.23
CA LEU A 73 12.73 11.07 -14.83
C LEU A 73 11.62 11.93 -14.19
N GLN A 74 11.57 13.21 -14.53
CA GLN A 74 10.52 14.12 -14.06
C GLN A 74 9.15 13.76 -14.65
N SER A 75 9.06 13.40 -15.93
CA SER A 75 7.81 12.98 -16.56
C SER A 75 7.32 11.63 -16.05
N ASN A 76 8.24 10.74 -15.67
CA ASN A 76 7.91 9.42 -15.09
C ASN A 76 7.72 9.48 -13.57
N ARG A 77 7.82 10.67 -12.97
CA ARG A 77 7.63 10.83 -11.54
C ARG A 77 6.18 10.49 -11.22
N LEU A 78 5.98 9.42 -10.46
CA LEU A 78 4.69 9.12 -9.86
C LEU A 78 4.40 10.22 -8.83
N GLU A 79 3.36 10.99 -9.07
CA GLU A 79 2.80 11.87 -8.03
C GLU A 79 2.18 11.01 -6.94
N HIS A 80 2.23 11.48 -5.70
CA HIS A 80 1.57 10.79 -4.60
C HIS A 80 0.06 10.94 -4.77
N ASN A 81 -0.55 9.99 -5.47
CA ASN A 81 -1.98 9.90 -5.66
C ASN A 81 -2.53 8.72 -4.83
N PRO A 82 -3.32 8.98 -3.76
CA PRO A 82 -3.87 7.92 -2.93
C PRO A 82 -4.87 7.02 -3.68
N GLN A 83 -5.54 7.52 -4.72
CA GLN A 83 -6.43 6.69 -5.55
C GLN A 83 -5.64 5.68 -6.38
N LEU A 84 -4.49 6.12 -6.93
CA LEU A 84 -3.59 5.25 -7.68
C LEU A 84 -3.07 4.11 -6.81
N ALA A 85 -2.79 4.35 -5.53
CA ALA A 85 -2.37 3.30 -4.61
C ALA A 85 -3.45 2.20 -4.48
N GLY A 86 -4.73 2.58 -4.38
CA GLY A 86 -5.84 1.64 -4.31
C GLY A 86 -6.02 0.84 -5.60
N GLU A 87 -5.92 1.48 -6.75
CA GLU A 87 -5.99 0.81 -8.06
C GLU A 87 -4.86 -0.21 -8.25
N TYR A 88 -3.63 0.17 -7.92
CA TYR A 88 -2.48 -0.73 -8.01
C TYR A 88 -2.56 -1.87 -6.99
N ALA A 89 -3.08 -1.62 -5.79
CA ALA A 89 -3.33 -2.66 -4.79
C ALA A 89 -4.36 -3.68 -5.31
N GLY A 90 -5.46 -3.20 -5.89
CA GLY A 90 -6.48 -4.06 -6.51
C GLY A 90 -5.91 -4.89 -7.67
N TRP A 91 -5.14 -4.26 -8.55
CA TRP A 91 -4.45 -4.94 -9.65
C TRP A 91 -3.47 -6.01 -9.16
N LEU A 92 -2.67 -5.70 -8.13
CA LEU A 92 -1.73 -6.65 -7.52
C LEU A 92 -2.45 -7.87 -6.95
N ILE A 93 -3.58 -7.67 -6.25
CA ILE A 93 -4.39 -8.77 -5.71
C ILE A 93 -4.94 -9.63 -6.85
N ALA A 94 -5.47 -9.02 -7.90
CA ALA A 94 -6.01 -9.73 -9.05
C ALA A 94 -4.95 -10.60 -9.74
N GLU A 95 -3.74 -10.07 -9.97
CA GLU A 95 -2.66 -10.82 -10.61
C GLU A 95 -2.13 -11.95 -9.70
N ALA A 96 -2.07 -11.71 -8.39
CA ALA A 96 -1.68 -12.74 -7.43
C ALA A 96 -2.68 -13.90 -7.41
N GLU A 97 -3.98 -13.63 -7.35
CA GLU A 97 -5.02 -14.67 -7.38
C GLU A 97 -5.06 -15.42 -8.72
N ALA A 98 -4.83 -14.72 -9.84
CA ALA A 98 -4.67 -15.36 -11.14
C ALA A 98 -3.48 -16.33 -11.15
N THR A 99 -2.35 -15.93 -10.57
CA THR A 99 -1.15 -16.77 -10.44
C THR A 99 -1.39 -17.98 -9.55
N VAL A 100 -1.98 -17.78 -8.36
CA VAL A 100 -2.35 -18.87 -7.44
C VAL A 100 -3.32 -19.84 -8.12
N SER A 101 -4.27 -19.35 -8.91
CA SER A 101 -5.21 -20.20 -9.66
C SER A 101 -4.51 -21.04 -10.74
N ARG A 102 -3.50 -20.50 -11.42
CA ARG A 102 -2.65 -21.25 -12.38
C ARG A 102 -1.83 -22.33 -11.68
N LEU A 103 -1.20 -21.99 -10.55
CA LEU A 103 -0.41 -22.94 -9.76
C LEU A 103 -1.27 -24.08 -9.21
N ARG A 104 -2.45 -23.77 -8.65
CA ARG A 104 -3.40 -24.78 -8.15
C ARG A 104 -3.90 -25.72 -9.24
N ARG A 105 -4.11 -25.24 -10.47
CA ARG A 105 -4.45 -26.12 -11.60
C ARG A 105 -3.32 -27.11 -11.88
N THR A 106 -2.09 -26.64 -11.88
CA THR A 106 -0.90 -27.48 -12.05
C THR A 106 -0.78 -28.49 -10.90
N ALA A 107 -0.96 -28.06 -9.65
CA ALA A 107 -0.87 -28.92 -8.48
C ALA A 107 -1.95 -30.03 -8.44
N ARG A 108 -3.12 -29.79 -9.06
CA ARG A 108 -4.23 -30.75 -9.14
C ARG A 108 -4.11 -31.74 -10.29
N ASP A 109 -3.23 -31.48 -11.25
CA ASP A 109 -3.04 -32.37 -12.38
C ASP A 109 -2.50 -33.74 -11.93
N ARG A 110 -2.97 -34.82 -12.56
CA ARG A 110 -2.65 -36.19 -12.16
C ARG A 110 -1.19 -36.54 -12.45
N GLU A 111 -0.69 -36.06 -13.59
CA GLU A 111 0.65 -36.38 -14.11
C GLU A 111 1.76 -35.56 -13.43
N THR A 112 1.38 -34.50 -12.71
CA THR A 112 2.33 -33.65 -12.00
C THR A 112 3.00 -34.42 -10.84
N PRO A 113 4.35 -34.46 -10.78
CA PRO A 113 5.08 -35.13 -9.70
C PRO A 113 4.73 -34.57 -8.32
N ALA A 114 4.71 -35.43 -7.29
CA ALA A 114 4.33 -35.03 -5.93
C ALA A 114 5.19 -33.88 -5.36
N ALA A 115 6.50 -33.87 -5.67
CA ALA A 115 7.39 -32.78 -5.27
C ALA A 115 6.93 -31.42 -5.82
N VAL A 116 6.57 -31.37 -7.10
CA VAL A 116 6.06 -30.14 -7.77
C VAL A 116 4.74 -29.69 -7.15
N LYS A 117 3.88 -30.62 -6.73
CA LYS A 117 2.62 -30.28 -6.04
C LYS A 117 2.88 -29.59 -4.70
N ILE A 118 3.82 -30.11 -3.91
CA ILE A 118 4.22 -29.53 -2.62
C ILE A 118 4.80 -28.13 -2.85
N GLU A 119 5.68 -27.97 -3.83
CA GLU A 119 6.26 -26.67 -4.19
C GLU A 119 5.20 -25.67 -4.66
N ALA A 120 4.24 -26.10 -5.48
CA ALA A 120 3.15 -25.26 -5.94
C ALA A 120 2.26 -24.77 -4.79
N GLU A 121 1.91 -25.63 -3.84
CA GLU A 121 1.12 -25.23 -2.67
C GLU A 121 1.90 -24.28 -1.75
N LYS A 122 3.20 -24.54 -1.51
CA LYS A 122 4.08 -23.61 -0.80
C LYS A 122 4.14 -22.25 -1.49
N ALA A 123 4.35 -22.23 -2.81
CA ALA A 123 4.39 -21.00 -3.58
C ALA A 123 3.05 -20.23 -3.54
N CYS A 124 1.91 -20.95 -3.55
CA CYS A 124 0.60 -20.32 -3.37
C CYS A 124 0.47 -19.61 -2.02
N PHE A 125 0.96 -20.23 -0.95
CA PHE A 125 0.98 -19.62 0.37
C PHE A 125 1.92 -18.39 0.40
N ASP A 126 3.15 -18.55 -0.08
CA ASP A 126 4.16 -17.48 -0.09
C ASP A 126 3.70 -16.25 -0.89
N ILE A 127 3.03 -16.45 -2.03
CA ILE A 127 2.48 -15.35 -2.83
C ILE A 127 1.45 -14.56 -2.02
N ARG A 128 0.52 -15.25 -1.33
CA ARG A 128 -0.51 -14.60 -0.54
C ARG A 128 0.05 -13.88 0.68
N ASP A 129 0.96 -14.51 1.40
CA ASP A 129 1.63 -13.90 2.54
C ASP A 129 2.36 -12.61 2.11
N ARG A 130 3.09 -12.65 0.99
CA ARG A 130 3.76 -11.45 0.44
C ARG A 130 2.77 -10.37 0.03
N VAL A 131 1.64 -10.71 -0.58
CA VAL A 131 0.61 -9.73 -0.93
C VAL A 131 0.07 -9.06 0.34
N ILE A 132 -0.26 -9.84 1.36
CA ILE A 132 -0.73 -9.31 2.65
C ILE A 132 0.31 -8.37 3.26
N GLN A 133 1.58 -8.78 3.33
CA GLN A 133 2.67 -7.94 3.83
C GLN A 133 2.82 -6.64 3.05
N ARG A 134 2.69 -6.69 1.71
CA ARG A 134 2.75 -5.48 0.87
C ARG A 134 1.55 -4.57 1.13
N LEU A 135 0.35 -5.11 1.21
CA LEU A 135 -0.86 -4.33 1.54
C LEU A 135 -0.77 -3.70 2.93
N GLN A 136 -0.25 -4.42 3.93
CA GLN A 136 0.03 -3.86 5.25
C GLN A 136 1.07 -2.73 5.19
N SER A 137 2.18 -2.94 4.47
CA SER A 137 3.22 -1.91 4.33
C SER A 137 2.75 -0.65 3.59
N LEU A 138 1.74 -0.80 2.74
CA LEU A 138 1.09 0.28 2.02
C LEU A 138 -0.06 0.92 2.82
N GLY A 139 -0.38 0.40 4.01
CA GLY A 139 -1.44 0.92 4.89
C GLY A 139 -2.86 0.46 4.55
N PHE A 140 -3.05 -0.51 3.65
CA PHE A 140 -4.36 -1.05 3.28
C PHE A 140 -4.92 -2.07 4.27
N LEU A 141 -4.04 -2.76 5.00
CA LEU A 141 -4.42 -3.76 6.01
C LEU A 141 -3.79 -3.39 7.35
N PRO A 142 -4.45 -3.67 8.49
CA PRO A 142 -3.85 -3.43 9.79
C PRO A 142 -2.59 -4.29 9.95
N MET A 143 -1.50 -3.68 10.40
CA MET A 143 -0.39 -4.44 10.96
C MET A 143 -0.85 -4.99 12.31
N ALA A 144 -0.57 -6.27 12.59
CA ALA A 144 -0.96 -6.92 13.85
C ALA A 144 -0.46 -6.18 15.11
N THR A 145 0.49 -5.26 14.96
CA THR A 145 0.93 -4.32 16.02
C THR A 145 0.04 -3.06 16.06
N GLN A 146 -1.27 -3.22 16.23
CA GLN A 146 -2.04 -2.12 16.81
C GLN A 146 -1.73 -2.11 18.31
N ARG A 147 -0.68 -1.35 18.70
CA ARG A 147 -0.73 -0.70 20.01
C ARG A 147 -2.03 0.08 20.00
N VAL A 148 -2.95 -0.31 20.87
CA VAL A 148 -4.09 0.52 21.25
C VAL A 148 -3.48 1.80 21.81
N HIS A 149 -3.23 2.78 20.94
CA HIS A 149 -3.33 4.17 21.34
C HIS A 149 -4.81 4.30 21.69
N ALA A 150 -5.12 4.04 22.96
CA ALA A 150 -6.28 4.67 23.53
C ALA A 150 -6.05 6.15 23.22
N ASP A 151 -6.89 6.71 22.36
CA ASP A 151 -7.13 8.12 22.38
C ASP A 151 -7.58 8.42 23.82
N LEU A 152 -6.61 8.69 24.69
CA LEU A 152 -6.81 9.58 25.80
C LEU A 152 -7.15 10.90 25.12
N ILE A 153 -8.43 11.04 24.76
CA ILE A 153 -9.07 12.33 24.57
C ILE A 153 -8.97 12.98 25.94
N HIS A 154 -7.80 13.53 26.23
CA HIS A 154 -7.67 14.57 27.20
C HIS A 154 -8.60 15.66 26.69
N HIS A 155 -9.70 15.89 27.39
CA HIS A 155 -10.46 17.12 27.33
C HIS A 155 -9.55 18.27 27.83
N THR A 156 -8.45 18.57 27.11
CA THR A 156 -7.57 19.71 27.33
C THR A 156 -8.19 20.93 26.67
N GLY A 157 -9.37 21.32 27.15
CA GLY A 157 -10.09 22.49 26.67
C GLY A 157 -10.61 23.38 27.79
N GLU A 158 -11.16 22.80 28.85
CA GLU A 158 -11.79 23.59 29.91
C GLU A 158 -11.44 22.96 31.26
N ALA A 159 -10.81 23.75 32.13
CA ALA A 159 -10.61 23.34 33.51
C ALA A 159 -11.99 23.14 34.14
N GLN A 160 -12.36 21.90 34.44
CA GLN A 160 -13.60 21.60 35.14
C GLN A 160 -13.66 22.46 36.40
N THR A 161 -14.78 23.15 36.57
CA THR A 161 -14.98 24.01 37.73
C THR A 161 -15.09 23.13 38.98
N LEU A 162 -14.71 23.66 40.15
CA LEU A 162 -14.80 22.93 41.42
C LEU A 162 -16.22 22.37 41.67
N ALA A 163 -17.24 23.07 41.19
CA ALA A 163 -18.65 22.67 41.29
C ALA A 163 -18.95 21.42 40.45
N GLU A 164 -18.41 21.31 39.24
CA GLU A 164 -18.59 20.14 38.36
C GLU A 164 -17.84 18.92 38.91
N ILE A 165 -16.64 19.14 39.46
CA ILE A 165 -15.87 18.07 40.13
C ILE A 165 -16.64 17.55 41.36
N GLN A 166 -17.26 18.44 42.14
CA GLN A 166 -18.08 18.04 43.30
C GLN A 166 -19.35 17.30 42.89
N ALA A 167 -20.02 17.74 41.82
CA ALA A 167 -21.21 17.06 41.30
C ALA A 167 -20.89 15.65 40.80
N GLU A 168 -19.79 15.46 40.08
CA GLU A 168 -19.38 14.13 39.62
C GLU A 168 -18.92 13.23 40.79
N ALA A 169 -18.23 13.80 41.78
CA ALA A 169 -17.87 13.05 42.99
C ALA A 169 -19.10 12.56 43.76
N GLN A 170 -20.16 13.39 43.84
CA GLN A 170 -21.40 13.04 44.52
C GLN A 170 -22.17 11.95 43.76
N ARG A 171 -22.25 12.06 42.42
CA ARG A 171 -22.81 11.00 41.57
C ARG A 171 -22.08 9.66 41.75
N LEU A 172 -20.75 9.68 41.80
CA LEU A 172 -19.95 8.46 42.01
C LEU A 172 -20.16 7.87 43.41
N GLN A 173 -20.37 8.70 44.42
CA GLN A 173 -20.72 8.24 45.77
C GLN A 173 -22.11 7.61 45.83
N GLU A 174 -23.09 8.14 45.10
CA GLU A 174 -24.44 7.56 45.00
C GLU A 174 -24.42 6.19 44.33
N ILE A 175 -23.69 6.06 43.21
CA ILE A 175 -23.50 4.76 42.55
C ILE A 175 -22.82 3.77 43.50
N ASN A 176 -21.78 4.19 44.21
CA ASN A 176 -21.10 3.32 45.17
C ASN A 176 -22.00 2.90 46.33
N ALA A 177 -22.89 3.79 46.79
CA ALA A 177 -23.87 3.46 47.82
C ALA A 177 -24.93 2.46 47.32
N GLU A 178 -25.38 2.57 46.06
CA GLU A 178 -26.27 1.59 45.44
C GLU A 178 -25.61 0.20 45.32
N PHE A 179 -24.31 0.15 45.00
CA PHE A 179 -23.56 -1.10 44.96
C PHE A 179 -23.38 -1.73 46.35
N ILE A 180 -23.10 -0.93 47.38
CA ILE A 180 -22.93 -1.43 48.76
C ILE A 180 -24.28 -1.93 49.33
N ASP A 181 -25.40 -1.26 49.03
CA ASP A 181 -26.73 -1.70 49.46
C ASP A 181 -27.20 -2.97 48.70
N GLY A 182 -26.76 -3.14 47.44
CA GLY A 182 -26.95 -4.35 46.66
C GLY A 182 -26.20 -5.56 47.24
N ASP A 183 -24.93 -5.39 47.59
CA ASP A 183 -24.10 -6.46 48.18
C ASP A 183 -24.58 -6.85 49.59
N ALA A 184 -25.06 -5.89 50.39
CA ALA A 184 -25.62 -6.17 51.73
C ALA A 184 -26.91 -7.01 51.67
N LYS A 185 -27.76 -6.82 50.65
CA LYS A 185 -28.97 -7.63 50.43
C LYS A 185 -28.63 -9.06 49.97
N VAL A 186 -27.65 -9.20 49.07
CA VAL A 186 -27.20 -10.51 48.59
C VAL A 186 -26.58 -11.35 49.72
N ILE A 187 -25.83 -10.74 50.64
CA ILE A 187 -25.25 -11.44 51.80
C ILE A 187 -26.36 -11.87 52.78
N GLY A 188 -27.37 -11.03 53.04
CA GLY A 188 -28.51 -11.40 53.91
C GLY A 188 -29.38 -12.53 53.35
N ASP A 189 -29.56 -12.59 52.03
CA ASP A 189 -30.32 -13.66 51.37
C ASP A 189 -29.59 -15.02 51.41
N ILE A 190 -28.25 -15.02 51.39
CA ILE A 190 -27.43 -16.24 51.51
C ILE A 190 -27.49 -16.80 52.95
N GLU A 191 -27.41 -15.96 53.98
CA GLU A 191 -27.52 -16.39 55.38
C GLU A 191 -28.92 -16.93 55.72
N SER A 192 -29.95 -16.47 54.99
CA SER A 192 -31.33 -16.95 55.13
C SER A 192 -31.58 -18.33 54.51
N MET A 193 -30.69 -18.78 53.61
CA MET A 193 -30.77 -20.08 52.94
C MET A 193 -30.00 -21.20 53.66
N GLU A 194 -29.02 -20.89 54.51
CA GLU A 194 -28.23 -21.90 55.24
C GLU A 194 -28.86 -22.34 56.59
N GLY A 195 -30.02 -21.80 56.96
CA GLY A 195 -30.72 -22.11 58.22
C GLY A 195 -31.73 -23.28 58.20
N GLY A 196 -31.90 -23.98 57.07
CA GLY A 196 -32.92 -25.03 56.91
C GLY A 196 -32.33 -26.39 56.53
N ASP A 197 -32.60 -27.41 57.36
CA ASP A 197 -32.37 -28.84 57.16
C ASP A 197 -30.95 -29.40 57.37
N LEU A 198 -30.54 -29.46 58.65
CA LEU A 198 -29.75 -30.58 59.17
C LEU A 198 -30.62 -31.47 60.07
N ALA A 199 -31.58 -32.17 59.47
CA ALA A 199 -32.28 -33.28 60.11
C ALA A 199 -31.43 -34.56 60.04
N THR A 200 -30.73 -34.81 61.13
CA THR A 200 -30.25 -36.10 61.66
C THR A 200 -30.55 -37.37 60.86
N CYS A 201 -29.53 -37.92 60.19
CA CYS A 201 -29.37 -39.37 60.02
C CYS A 201 -28.17 -39.81 60.87
N SER A 202 -28.47 -40.42 62.01
CA SER A 202 -27.54 -41.17 62.86
C SER A 202 -27.66 -42.67 62.54
N PRO A 203 -26.62 -43.47 62.84
CA PRO A 203 -26.15 -44.61 62.04
C PRO A 203 -27.02 -45.87 62.05
#